data_AF-A0A8T0XZU7-F1
#
_entry.id   AF-A0A8T0XZU7-F1
#
_cell.length_a   1.000
_cell.length_b   1.000
_cell.length_c   1.000
_cell.angle_alpha   90.00
_cell.angle_beta   90.00
_cell.angle_gamma   90.00
#
_symmetry.space_group_name_H-M   'P 1'
#
loop_
_entity.id
_entity.type
_entity.pdbx_description
1 polymer ?
#
loop_
_entity_poly.entity_id
_entity_poly.type
_entity_poly.pdbx_seq_one_letter_code
_entity_poly.pdbx_strand_id
1 'polypeptide(L)'
;MQTFERSDVSCEGQTESGSDTAVFKVEAGGTLKNVIIGKNQMEGVHCDNHDCTIENVWWDDVCEDALSIKGGTASSVSKVIGGGARSADDKVIQHNGYGTVNIDGFYGEDISKLYRSCGTCGDKAKKVSVSNVYVVNPGNAIVTVNKNWGDEATLSNIWVKSSGDKVKICQWSQGNANGEPSMLGDGPSPPLCQYSESDVHINGDVSQSTGTSSNSTATTGSGSSTSTKQASSGSTTQGDEKTGASTSLRGSSNQDTTEQTETSATSTSTSTKSSKSDDNKDQSDD
;
A
#
# COMPACT_ATOMS: atom_id res chain seq x y z
N MET A 1 -4.80 -22.12 2.40
CA MET A 1 -3.68 -21.29 2.87
C MET A 1 -3.23 -21.83 4.21
N GLN A 2 -1.95 -21.68 4.56
CA GLN A 2 -1.42 -22.11 5.87
C GLN A 2 -1.41 -20.93 6.84
N THR A 3 -1.71 -21.19 8.11
CA THR A 3 -1.61 -20.20 9.19
C THR A 3 -0.19 -20.17 9.76
N PHE A 4 0.33 -18.96 9.95
CA PHE A 4 1.62 -18.66 10.57
C PHE A 4 1.39 -17.69 11.72
N GLU A 5 1.98 -18.00 12.86
CA GLU A 5 1.97 -17.18 14.05
C GLU A 5 3.22 -17.49 14.87
N ARG A 6 3.54 -16.62 15.81
CA ARG A 6 4.74 -16.73 16.64
C ARG A 6 4.40 -17.49 17.92
N SER A 7 5.25 -18.44 18.29
CA SER A 7 5.08 -19.22 19.54
C SER A 7 5.64 -18.50 20.77
N ASP A 8 6.44 -17.46 20.56
CA ASP A 8 7.25 -16.77 21.55
C ASP A 8 6.74 -15.34 21.85
N VAL A 9 5.65 -14.90 21.20
CA VAL A 9 5.04 -13.60 21.46
C VAL A 9 3.52 -13.71 21.64
N SER A 10 2.96 -12.72 22.33
CA SER A 10 1.51 -12.51 22.48
C SER A 10 1.19 -11.04 22.20
N CYS A 11 -0.01 -10.76 21.71
CA CYS A 11 -0.42 -9.38 21.42
C CYS A 11 -0.44 -8.51 22.69
N GLU A 12 0.22 -7.34 22.63
CA GLU A 12 0.27 -6.34 23.70
C GLU A 12 -0.43 -5.02 23.29
N GLY A 13 -1.35 -5.11 22.34
CA GLY A 13 -2.09 -3.99 21.78
C GLY A 13 -1.19 -3.09 20.92
N GLN A 14 -1.33 -1.77 21.08
CA GLN A 14 -0.65 -0.74 20.27
C GLN A 14 0.80 -0.47 20.69
N THR A 15 1.46 -1.44 21.33
CA THR A 15 2.85 -1.32 21.78
C THR A 15 3.79 -1.67 20.63
N GLU A 16 4.50 -0.67 20.13
CA GLU A 16 5.53 -0.82 19.09
C GLU A 16 6.68 -1.71 19.58
N SER A 17 6.98 -2.77 18.84
CA SER A 17 7.98 -3.78 19.17
C SER A 17 9.01 -4.00 18.05
N GLY A 18 8.77 -3.42 16.88
CA GLY A 18 9.68 -3.42 15.74
C GLY A 18 9.73 -4.76 15.01
N SER A 19 10.64 -4.89 14.05
CA SER A 19 10.58 -6.04 13.12
C SER A 19 10.92 -7.39 13.76
N ASP A 20 11.60 -7.44 14.91
CA ASP A 20 12.02 -8.71 15.52
C ASP A 20 10.86 -9.56 16.06
N THR A 21 9.72 -8.93 16.31
CA THR A 21 8.46 -9.57 16.70
C THR A 21 7.50 -9.75 15.52
N ALA A 22 7.90 -9.36 14.30
CA ALA A 22 7.11 -9.59 13.10
C ALA A 22 6.92 -11.08 12.80
N VAL A 23 5.77 -11.46 12.22
CA VAL A 23 5.54 -12.83 11.74
C VAL A 23 6.34 -13.10 10.46
N PHE A 24 6.37 -12.13 9.55
CA PHE A 24 7.21 -12.18 8.34
C PHE A 24 7.97 -10.88 8.13
N LYS A 25 9.25 -11.01 7.74
CA LYS A 25 10.04 -9.93 7.12
C LYS A 25 10.16 -10.23 5.63
N VAL A 26 9.57 -9.38 4.81
CA VAL A 26 9.65 -9.46 3.34
C VAL A 26 10.75 -8.52 2.88
N GLU A 27 11.77 -9.08 2.24
CA GLU A 27 12.89 -8.31 1.69
C GLU A 27 12.47 -7.45 0.49
N ALA A 28 13.35 -6.57 0.04
CA ALA A 28 13.10 -5.68 -1.08
C ALA A 28 12.70 -6.48 -2.34
N GLY A 29 11.57 -6.13 -2.96
CA GLY A 29 11.04 -6.85 -4.13
C GLY A 29 10.46 -8.24 -3.82
N GLY A 30 10.45 -8.66 -2.55
CA GLY A 30 9.96 -9.96 -2.13
C GLY A 30 8.44 -10.11 -2.28
N THR A 31 7.97 -11.36 -2.32
CA THR A 31 6.54 -11.67 -2.38
C THR A 31 6.14 -12.59 -1.24
N LEU A 32 5.15 -12.17 -0.45
CA LEU A 32 4.44 -13.03 0.49
C LEU A 32 3.06 -13.35 -0.09
N LYS A 33 2.71 -14.63 -0.20
CA LYS A 33 1.41 -15.01 -0.78
C LYS A 33 0.77 -16.25 -0.19
N ASN A 34 -0.56 -16.28 -0.21
CA ASN A 34 -1.37 -17.43 0.19
C ASN A 34 -1.13 -17.91 1.63
N VAL A 35 -0.97 -16.97 2.56
CA VAL A 35 -0.77 -17.24 3.98
C VAL A 35 -1.88 -16.59 4.83
N ILE A 36 -2.10 -17.16 6.01
CA ILE A 36 -2.93 -16.59 7.06
C ILE A 36 -1.98 -16.22 8.21
N ILE A 37 -2.12 -15.03 8.77
CA ILE A 37 -1.42 -14.55 9.94
C ILE A 37 -2.37 -14.74 11.12
N GLY A 38 -1.96 -15.62 12.05
CA GLY A 38 -2.73 -15.92 13.25
C GLY A 38 -2.62 -14.80 14.29
N LYS A 39 -3.47 -14.88 15.32
CA LYS A 39 -3.60 -13.89 16.39
C LYS A 39 -2.36 -13.75 17.29
N ASN A 40 -1.52 -14.79 17.37
CA ASN A 40 -0.29 -14.74 18.17
C ASN A 40 0.79 -13.98 17.39
N GLN A 41 0.62 -12.66 17.36
CA GLN A 41 1.50 -11.70 16.72
C GLN A 41 1.61 -10.44 17.60
N MET A 42 2.70 -9.70 17.44
CA MET A 42 2.79 -8.31 17.91
C MET A 42 2.86 -7.37 16.72
N GLU A 43 3.74 -7.70 15.76
CA GLU A 43 3.76 -7.02 14.46
C GLU A 43 3.45 -8.05 13.37
N GLY A 44 2.61 -7.70 12.41
CA GLY A 44 2.14 -8.64 11.40
C GLY A 44 3.23 -8.96 10.38
N VAL A 45 3.17 -8.26 9.26
CA VAL A 45 4.12 -8.42 8.15
C VAL A 45 4.88 -7.13 7.94
N HIS A 46 6.19 -7.23 7.76
CA HIS A 46 7.06 -6.11 7.47
C HIS A 46 7.56 -6.16 6.04
N CYS A 47 7.35 -5.08 5.30
CA CYS A 47 8.12 -4.76 4.11
C CYS A 47 9.17 -3.69 4.51
N ASP A 48 10.31 -4.12 5.06
CA ASP A 48 11.25 -3.20 5.73
C ASP A 48 12.07 -2.34 4.74
N ASN A 49 12.08 -2.67 3.44
CA ASN A 49 12.86 -1.96 2.42
C ASN A 49 12.03 -1.26 1.34
N HIS A 50 11.39 -1.98 0.42
CA HIS A 50 10.49 -1.45 -0.62
C HIS A 50 10.03 -2.55 -1.58
N ASP A 51 9.08 -2.19 -2.46
CA ASP A 51 8.67 -2.99 -3.62
C ASP A 51 8.12 -4.39 -3.31
N CYS A 52 7.64 -4.62 -2.09
CA CYS A 52 7.09 -5.91 -1.71
C CYS A 52 5.73 -6.14 -2.39
N THR A 53 5.44 -7.40 -2.70
CA THR A 53 4.11 -7.85 -3.12
C THR A 53 3.49 -8.73 -2.03
N ILE A 54 2.33 -8.31 -1.53
CA ILE A 54 1.56 -9.01 -0.52
C ILE A 54 0.28 -9.47 -1.20
N GLU A 55 0.20 -10.77 -1.53
CA GLU A 55 -0.85 -11.31 -2.41
C GLU A 55 -1.67 -12.39 -1.72
N ASN A 56 -2.98 -12.18 -1.57
CA ASN A 56 -3.89 -13.11 -0.91
C ASN A 56 -3.36 -13.52 0.48
N VAL A 57 -3.03 -12.51 1.29
CA VAL A 57 -2.61 -12.67 2.69
C VAL A 57 -3.76 -12.25 3.59
N TRP A 58 -4.04 -13.07 4.60
CA TRP A 58 -5.14 -12.86 5.52
C TRP A 58 -4.64 -12.68 6.95
N TRP A 59 -5.20 -11.74 7.70
CA TRP A 59 -4.96 -11.57 9.12
C TRP A 59 -6.23 -11.89 9.89
N ASP A 60 -6.16 -12.90 10.75
CA ASP A 60 -7.32 -13.35 11.54
C ASP A 60 -7.71 -12.31 12.60
N ASP A 61 -6.71 -11.68 13.23
CA ASP A 61 -6.86 -10.69 14.30
C ASP A 61 -5.61 -9.79 14.33
N VAL A 62 -5.78 -8.49 14.10
CA VAL A 62 -4.67 -7.54 14.00
C VAL A 62 -4.32 -6.99 15.39
N CYS A 63 -3.06 -7.12 15.80
CA CYS A 63 -2.62 -6.61 17.11
C CYS A 63 -2.34 -5.09 17.08
N GLU A 64 -1.28 -4.68 16.38
CA GLU A 64 -0.86 -3.28 16.22
C GLU A 64 -1.14 -2.84 14.77
N ASP A 65 -0.28 -3.26 13.85
CA ASP A 65 -0.45 -3.21 12.39
C ASP A 65 -0.62 -4.61 11.79
N ALA A 66 -1.34 -4.73 10.68
CA ALA A 66 -1.28 -5.94 9.85
C ALA A 66 -0.02 -5.94 8.95
N LEU A 67 0.26 -4.79 8.33
CA LEU A 67 1.35 -4.62 7.37
C LEU A 67 2.02 -3.26 7.53
N SER A 68 3.32 -3.27 7.80
CA SER A 68 4.15 -2.06 7.82
C SER A 68 5.05 -1.99 6.57
N ILE A 69 4.94 -0.89 5.81
CA ILE A 69 5.74 -0.62 4.61
C ILE A 69 6.76 0.48 4.93
N LYS A 70 8.04 0.15 4.87
CA LYS A 70 9.17 1.00 5.27
C LYS A 70 10.16 1.17 4.11
N GLY A 71 11.14 2.07 4.29
CA GLY A 71 12.23 2.32 3.33
C GLY A 71 11.82 2.96 2.00
N GLY A 72 12.56 2.65 0.94
CA GLY A 72 12.22 2.98 -0.45
C GLY A 72 12.67 4.35 -0.94
N THR A 73 12.30 4.64 -2.19
CA THR A 73 12.46 5.94 -2.82
C THR A 73 11.11 6.44 -3.33
N ALA A 74 11.04 7.67 -3.83
CA ALA A 74 9.80 8.21 -4.40
C ALA A 74 9.23 7.36 -5.56
N SER A 75 10.07 6.55 -6.24
CA SER A 75 9.65 5.65 -7.32
C SER A 75 9.34 4.23 -6.88
N SER A 76 9.53 3.88 -5.61
CA SER A 76 9.21 2.55 -5.09
C SER A 76 7.69 2.30 -5.14
N VAL A 77 7.29 1.07 -5.41
CA VAL A 77 5.89 0.63 -5.53
C VAL A 77 5.69 -0.70 -4.84
N SER A 78 5.06 -0.67 -3.66
CA SER A 78 4.59 -1.89 -2.98
C SER A 78 3.15 -2.22 -3.39
N LYS A 79 2.80 -3.50 -3.40
CA LYS A 79 1.49 -3.98 -3.84
C LYS A 79 0.83 -4.83 -2.76
N VAL A 80 -0.45 -4.59 -2.52
CA VAL A 80 -1.35 -5.41 -1.70
C VAL A 80 -2.48 -5.87 -2.61
N ILE A 81 -2.55 -7.16 -2.90
CA ILE A 81 -3.41 -7.73 -3.93
C ILE A 81 -4.28 -8.82 -3.31
N GLY A 82 -5.59 -8.59 -3.24
CA GLY A 82 -6.51 -9.46 -2.53
C GLY A 82 -6.22 -9.53 -1.04
N GLY A 83 -6.68 -10.62 -0.41
CA GLY A 83 -6.48 -10.82 1.03
C GLY A 83 -7.45 -10.02 1.88
N GLY A 84 -7.20 -10.01 3.18
CA GLY A 84 -8.03 -9.25 4.10
C GLY A 84 -7.56 -9.28 5.54
N ALA A 85 -8.11 -8.39 6.36
CA ALA A 85 -7.79 -8.30 7.78
C ALA A 85 -9.05 -8.08 8.60
N ARG A 86 -9.03 -8.57 9.84
CA ARG A 86 -10.10 -8.35 10.82
C ARG A 86 -9.54 -7.73 12.09
N SER A 87 -10.42 -7.06 12.83
CA SER A 87 -10.17 -6.64 14.22
C SER A 87 -8.91 -5.78 14.37
N ALA A 88 -8.81 -4.71 13.59
CA ALA A 88 -7.68 -3.79 13.65
C ALA A 88 -8.08 -2.50 14.37
N ASP A 89 -7.68 -2.36 15.64
CA ASP A 89 -8.09 -1.26 16.51
C ASP A 89 -7.64 0.13 16.00
N ASP A 90 -6.47 0.22 15.35
CA ASP A 90 -5.95 1.47 14.78
C ASP A 90 -5.88 1.44 13.25
N LYS A 91 -5.04 0.56 12.69
CA LYS A 91 -4.71 0.53 11.27
C LYS A 91 -4.33 -0.87 10.77
N VAL A 92 -4.68 -1.16 9.51
CA VAL A 92 -4.27 -2.39 8.84
C VAL A 92 -2.92 -2.18 8.15
N ILE A 93 -2.83 -1.19 7.25
CA ILE A 93 -1.62 -0.90 6.47
C ILE A 93 -1.01 0.42 6.94
N GLN A 94 0.17 0.34 7.52
CA GLN A 94 0.98 1.47 7.93
C GLN A 94 2.07 1.76 6.90
N HIS A 95 2.01 2.93 6.26
CA HIS A 95 3.00 3.35 5.27
C HIS A 95 3.98 4.36 5.87
N ASN A 96 5.14 3.88 6.29
CA ASN A 96 6.21 4.65 6.93
C ASN A 96 7.23 5.21 5.92
N GLY A 97 7.51 4.45 4.85
CA GLY A 97 8.53 4.72 3.84
C GLY A 97 8.18 5.78 2.80
N TYR A 98 8.97 5.83 1.73
CA TYR A 98 8.69 6.57 0.51
C TYR A 98 7.91 5.72 -0.49
N GLY A 99 7.34 6.39 -1.49
CA GLY A 99 6.85 5.74 -2.70
C GLY A 99 5.33 5.57 -2.71
N THR A 100 4.89 4.53 -3.41
CA THR A 100 3.49 4.25 -3.70
C THR A 100 3.08 2.90 -3.13
N VAL A 101 1.87 2.84 -2.55
CA VAL A 101 1.21 1.58 -2.18
C VAL A 101 -0.03 1.40 -3.05
N ASN A 102 -0.08 0.30 -3.78
CA ASN A 102 -1.25 -0.08 -4.58
C ASN A 102 -2.01 -1.18 -3.84
N ILE A 103 -3.24 -0.90 -3.43
CA ILE A 103 -4.13 -1.80 -2.70
C ILE A 103 -5.28 -2.14 -3.64
N ASP A 104 -5.43 -3.41 -3.98
CA ASP A 104 -6.47 -3.87 -4.91
C ASP A 104 -7.16 -5.12 -4.36
N GLY A 105 -8.48 -5.13 -4.27
CA GLY A 105 -9.24 -6.34 -3.92
C GLY A 105 -9.21 -6.72 -2.44
N PHE A 106 -8.90 -5.78 -1.53
CA PHE A 106 -8.73 -6.09 -0.10
C PHE A 106 -10.06 -6.12 0.67
N TYR A 107 -10.20 -7.08 1.58
CA TYR A 107 -11.33 -7.18 2.51
C TYR A 107 -10.95 -6.69 3.92
N GLY A 108 -11.76 -5.81 4.52
CA GLY A 108 -11.62 -5.40 5.91
C GLY A 108 -12.89 -5.69 6.71
N GLU A 109 -12.76 -6.14 7.96
CA GLU A 109 -13.90 -6.30 8.89
C GLU A 109 -13.53 -5.82 10.29
N ASP A 110 -14.35 -4.94 10.86
CA ASP A 110 -14.12 -4.37 12.19
C ASP A 110 -12.72 -3.73 12.31
N ILE A 111 -12.35 -2.93 11.30
CA ILE A 111 -11.07 -2.22 11.24
C ILE A 111 -11.27 -0.72 11.41
N SER A 112 -10.36 -0.04 12.12
CA SER A 112 -10.42 1.41 12.29
C SER A 112 -9.97 2.15 11.03
N LYS A 113 -8.82 1.76 10.45
CA LYS A 113 -8.31 2.28 9.18
C LYS A 113 -7.74 1.19 8.29
N LEU A 114 -8.07 1.18 7.00
CA LEU A 114 -7.42 0.27 6.05
C LEU A 114 -5.99 0.72 5.76
N TYR A 115 -5.80 2.00 5.47
CA TYR A 115 -4.49 2.56 5.17
C TYR A 115 -4.24 3.85 5.95
N ARG A 116 -3.04 3.96 6.52
CA ARG A 116 -2.52 5.18 7.14
C ARG A 116 -1.14 5.51 6.60
N SER A 117 -1.01 6.69 5.99
CA SER A 117 0.30 7.33 5.83
C SER A 117 0.82 7.68 7.21
N CYS A 118 2.01 7.21 7.59
CA CYS A 118 2.57 7.50 8.90
C CYS A 118 2.58 9.00 9.16
N GLY A 119 1.98 9.45 10.27
CA GLY A 119 1.83 10.87 10.59
C GLY A 119 3.01 11.49 11.36
N THR A 120 3.96 10.65 11.80
CA THR A 120 5.12 11.06 12.61
C THR A 120 6.45 10.79 11.92
N CYS A 121 6.45 10.12 10.77
CA CYS A 121 7.66 9.71 10.04
C CYS A 121 8.35 10.86 9.27
N GLY A 122 7.93 12.10 9.50
CA GLY A 122 8.49 13.30 8.86
C GLY A 122 8.04 13.53 7.42
N ASP A 123 8.64 14.54 6.81
CA ASP A 123 8.28 15.09 5.51
C ASP A 123 8.66 14.15 4.36
N LYS A 124 7.80 13.15 4.14
CA LYS A 124 7.88 12.17 3.06
C LYS A 124 6.54 12.12 2.36
N ALA A 125 6.47 12.64 1.14
CA ALA A 125 5.30 12.49 0.28
C ALA A 125 5.07 11.01 -0.03
N LYS A 126 3.89 10.52 0.29
CA LYS A 126 3.46 9.14 0.03
C LYS A 126 2.26 9.11 -0.89
N LYS A 127 2.22 8.12 -1.76
CA LYS A 127 1.08 7.88 -2.65
C LYS A 127 0.38 6.58 -2.29
N VAL A 128 -0.94 6.58 -2.42
CA VAL A 128 -1.74 5.36 -2.30
C VAL A 128 -2.78 5.30 -3.40
N SER A 129 -2.92 4.14 -4.02
CA SER A 129 -4.05 3.81 -4.90
C SER A 129 -4.84 2.68 -4.26
N VAL A 130 -6.14 2.87 -4.07
CA VAL A 130 -7.03 1.88 -3.44
C VAL A 130 -8.17 1.56 -4.39
N SER A 131 -8.29 0.30 -4.80
CA SER A 131 -9.33 -0.17 -5.70
C SER A 131 -9.99 -1.46 -5.25
N ASN A 132 -11.26 -1.64 -5.60
CA ASN A 132 -11.99 -2.91 -5.45
C ASN A 132 -12.01 -3.43 -4.00
N VAL A 133 -12.03 -2.54 -3.00
CA VAL A 133 -12.01 -2.94 -1.59
C VAL A 133 -13.42 -3.07 -1.04
N TYR A 134 -13.58 -3.97 -0.07
CA TYR A 134 -14.81 -4.10 0.69
C TYR A 134 -14.51 -4.05 2.19
N VAL A 135 -15.03 -3.04 2.88
CA VAL A 135 -14.83 -2.86 4.32
C VAL A 135 -16.16 -2.96 5.05
N VAL A 136 -16.24 -3.86 6.03
CA VAL A 136 -17.38 -4.08 6.91
C VAL A 136 -17.08 -3.45 8.26
N ASN A 137 -18.01 -2.65 8.78
CA ASN A 137 -17.95 -1.97 10.06
C ASN A 137 -16.65 -1.16 10.29
N PRO A 138 -16.32 -0.19 9.42
CA PRO A 138 -15.15 0.66 9.65
C PRO A 138 -15.32 1.49 10.93
N GLY A 139 -14.30 1.51 11.77
CA GLY A 139 -14.28 2.29 13.03
C GLY A 139 -13.99 3.79 12.82
N ASN A 140 -13.26 4.16 11.76
CA ASN A 140 -12.93 5.56 11.50
C ASN A 140 -12.93 5.94 10.01
N ALA A 141 -11.90 5.55 9.26
CA ALA A 141 -11.70 5.99 7.88
C ALA A 141 -11.06 4.92 7.01
N ILE A 142 -11.39 4.83 5.72
CA ILE A 142 -10.75 3.84 4.84
C ILE A 142 -9.28 4.22 4.59
N VAL A 143 -9.03 5.45 4.14
CA VAL A 143 -7.69 5.99 3.88
C VAL A 143 -7.45 7.22 4.75
N THR A 144 -6.27 7.33 5.35
CA THR A 144 -5.81 8.55 6.03
C THR A 144 -4.43 9.00 5.54
N VAL A 145 -4.34 10.25 5.05
CA VAL A 145 -3.14 10.86 4.43
C VAL A 145 -2.72 12.16 5.12
N ASN A 146 -1.49 12.63 4.89
CA ASN A 146 -0.97 13.87 5.46
C ASN A 146 -0.95 15.00 4.43
N LYS A 147 -1.72 16.07 4.70
CA LYS A 147 -1.88 17.22 3.80
C LYS A 147 -0.57 17.99 3.59
N ASN A 148 0.16 18.25 4.67
CA ASN A 148 1.35 19.10 4.66
C ASN A 148 2.61 18.43 4.09
N TRP A 149 2.59 17.11 3.91
CA TRP A 149 3.70 16.36 3.32
C TRP A 149 3.47 16.01 1.84
N GLY A 150 2.38 16.54 1.25
CA GLY A 150 2.09 16.33 -0.17
C GLY A 150 1.67 14.91 -0.50
N ASP A 151 1.03 14.21 0.45
CA ASP A 151 0.48 12.89 0.17
C ASP A 151 -0.62 12.96 -0.90
N GLU A 152 -0.76 11.88 -1.66
CA GLU A 152 -1.80 11.73 -2.68
C GLU A 152 -2.50 10.39 -2.52
N ALA A 153 -3.83 10.39 -2.54
CA ALA A 153 -4.63 9.17 -2.56
C ALA A 153 -5.57 9.15 -3.77
N THR A 154 -5.63 8.03 -4.48
CA THR A 154 -6.61 7.75 -5.52
C THR A 154 -7.46 6.56 -5.09
N LEU A 155 -8.79 6.70 -5.13
CA LEU A 155 -9.70 5.67 -4.69
C LEU A 155 -10.75 5.39 -5.77
N SER A 156 -11.05 4.11 -6.02
CA SER A 156 -12.09 3.68 -6.96
C SER A 156 -12.76 2.40 -6.49
N ASN A 157 -14.05 2.25 -6.80
CA ASN A 157 -14.83 1.05 -6.46
C ASN A 157 -14.68 0.61 -4.98
N ILE A 158 -14.93 1.53 -4.06
CA ILE A 158 -14.84 1.36 -2.60
C ILE A 158 -16.20 0.96 -2.06
N TRP A 159 -16.31 -0.27 -1.57
CA TRP A 159 -17.53 -0.78 -0.96
C TRP A 159 -17.42 -0.74 0.56
N VAL A 160 -18.46 -0.25 1.21
CA VAL A 160 -18.52 -0.22 2.66
C VAL A 160 -19.85 -0.74 3.15
N LYS A 161 -19.84 -1.62 4.14
CA LYS A 161 -21.02 -1.96 4.94
C LYS A 161 -20.85 -1.35 6.33
N SER A 162 -21.77 -0.51 6.77
CA SER A 162 -21.71 0.17 8.06
C SER A 162 -23.11 0.33 8.64
N SER A 163 -23.22 0.25 9.98
CA SER A 163 -24.46 0.59 10.68
C SER A 163 -24.77 2.08 10.67
N GLY A 164 -23.77 2.94 10.41
CA GLY A 164 -23.92 4.38 10.29
C GLY A 164 -24.10 4.84 8.83
N ASP A 165 -24.68 6.02 8.66
CA ASP A 165 -24.89 6.68 7.37
C ASP A 165 -23.67 7.50 6.90
N LYS A 166 -22.71 7.74 7.80
CA LYS A 166 -21.49 8.52 7.52
C LYS A 166 -20.24 7.69 7.75
N VAL A 167 -19.49 7.46 6.68
CA VAL A 167 -18.18 6.80 6.70
C VAL A 167 -17.17 7.74 6.05
N LYS A 168 -16.02 7.94 6.70
CA LYS A 168 -14.94 8.73 6.11
C LYS A 168 -14.18 7.88 5.11
N ILE A 169 -14.37 8.14 3.83
CA ILE A 169 -13.69 7.37 2.78
C ILE A 169 -12.21 7.75 2.70
N CYS A 170 -11.91 9.05 2.72
CA CYS A 170 -10.55 9.56 2.77
C CYS A 170 -10.49 10.72 3.76
N GLN A 171 -9.69 10.57 4.81
CA GLN A 171 -9.41 11.57 5.84
C GLN A 171 -8.00 12.13 5.65
N TRP A 172 -7.75 13.37 6.07
CA TRP A 172 -6.41 13.91 6.08
C TRP A 172 -6.04 14.66 7.38
N SER A 173 -4.75 14.61 7.69
CA SER A 173 -4.14 15.23 8.85
C SER A 173 -3.04 16.23 8.50
N GLN A 174 -2.68 17.06 9.48
CA GLN A 174 -1.38 17.69 9.57
C GLN A 174 -0.41 16.68 10.21
N GLY A 175 0.51 16.13 9.42
CA GLY A 175 1.62 15.32 9.92
C GLY A 175 2.57 16.15 10.79
N ASN A 176 3.15 15.51 11.81
CA ASN A 176 4.02 16.14 12.80
C ASN A 176 5.17 15.19 13.15
N ALA A 177 6.39 15.52 12.73
CA ALA A 177 7.57 14.67 12.97
C ALA A 177 7.96 14.54 14.45
N ASN A 178 7.49 15.48 15.29
CA ASN A 178 7.93 15.64 16.67
C ASN A 178 6.76 15.55 17.67
N GLY A 179 5.63 14.97 17.27
CA GLY A 179 4.47 14.81 18.13
C GLY A 179 3.24 14.32 17.38
N GLU A 180 2.09 14.40 18.03
CA GLU A 180 0.85 13.87 17.47
C GLU A 180 0.39 14.62 16.20
N PRO A 181 -0.01 13.90 15.14
CA PRO A 181 -0.69 14.48 13.99
C PRO A 181 -2.09 15.00 14.36
N SER A 182 -2.52 16.10 13.76
CA SER A 182 -3.88 16.63 13.97
C SER A 182 -4.78 16.38 12.76
N MET A 183 -6.03 15.97 12.98
CA MET A 183 -7.00 15.77 11.91
C MET A 183 -7.51 17.11 11.38
N LEU A 184 -7.53 17.28 10.06
CA LEU A 184 -7.90 18.55 9.42
C LEU A 184 -9.19 18.47 8.61
N GLY A 185 -9.58 17.29 8.13
CA GLY A 185 -10.80 17.10 7.36
C GLY A 185 -10.89 15.73 6.69
N ASP A 186 -11.97 15.53 5.96
CA ASP A 186 -12.26 14.31 5.19
C ASP A 186 -13.16 14.63 3.98
N GLY A 187 -13.22 13.71 3.03
CA GLY A 187 -13.99 13.87 1.78
C GLY A 187 -13.11 13.88 0.52
N PRO A 188 -13.68 14.20 -0.66
CA PRO A 188 -12.91 14.44 -1.87
C PRO A 188 -12.11 15.74 -1.78
N SER A 189 -10.81 15.68 -2.07
CA SER A 189 -9.91 16.83 -2.08
C SER A 189 -8.70 16.55 -2.99
N PRO A 190 -8.81 16.63 -4.33
CA PRO A 190 -7.68 16.39 -5.23
C PRO A 190 -6.51 17.36 -4.98
N PRO A 191 -5.24 16.90 -5.01
CA PRO A 191 -4.78 15.53 -5.25
C PRO A 191 -4.71 14.65 -3.98
N LEU A 192 -4.96 15.22 -2.80
CA LEU A 192 -4.84 14.56 -1.51
C LEU A 192 -5.80 13.36 -1.36
N CYS A 193 -7.05 13.52 -1.80
CA CYS A 193 -8.09 12.49 -1.81
C CYS A 193 -8.86 12.57 -3.13
N GLN A 194 -8.56 11.68 -4.07
CA GLN A 194 -9.09 11.72 -5.43
C GLN A 194 -10.08 10.57 -5.62
N TYR A 195 -11.38 10.91 -5.62
CA TYR A 195 -12.49 10.01 -5.93
C TYR A 195 -13.76 10.83 -6.17
N SER A 196 -14.76 10.20 -6.76
CA SER A 196 -16.10 10.73 -6.99
C SER A 196 -17.15 9.98 -6.18
N GLU A 197 -18.39 10.47 -6.15
CA GLU A 197 -19.49 9.75 -5.50
C GLU A 197 -19.74 8.37 -6.13
N SER A 198 -19.53 8.22 -7.44
CA SER A 198 -19.69 6.93 -8.12
C SER A 198 -18.63 5.89 -7.77
N ASP A 199 -17.52 6.31 -7.15
CA ASP A 199 -16.47 5.40 -6.70
C ASP A 199 -16.78 4.78 -5.33
N VAL A 200 -17.85 5.21 -4.65
CA VAL A 200 -18.15 4.84 -3.27
C VAL A 200 -19.54 4.26 -3.14
N HIS A 201 -19.62 3.07 -2.53
CA HIS A 201 -20.85 2.32 -2.36
C HIS A 201 -21.05 1.96 -0.88
N ILE A 202 -21.72 2.84 -0.13
CA ILE A 202 -22.05 2.61 1.28
C ILE A 202 -23.38 1.87 1.39
N ASN A 203 -23.37 0.71 2.04
CA ASN A 203 -24.52 -0.18 2.23
C ASN A 203 -25.21 -0.60 0.92
N GLY A 204 -24.48 -0.51 -0.20
CA GLY A 204 -24.92 -1.04 -1.49
C GLY A 204 -24.89 -2.57 -1.53
N ASP A 205 -25.58 -3.13 -2.52
CA ASP A 205 -25.50 -4.56 -2.82
C ASP A 205 -24.14 -4.93 -3.42
N VAL A 206 -23.25 -5.47 -2.58
CA VAL A 206 -21.87 -5.81 -2.96
C VAL A 206 -21.79 -6.86 -4.08
N SER A 207 -22.87 -7.60 -4.36
CA SER A 207 -22.92 -8.50 -5.52
C SER A 207 -22.83 -7.77 -6.86
N GLN A 208 -23.05 -6.45 -6.86
CA GLN A 208 -22.89 -5.58 -8.02
C GLN A 208 -21.46 -5.05 -8.19
N SER A 209 -20.54 -5.36 -7.26
CA SER A 209 -19.12 -5.03 -7.42
C SER A 209 -18.54 -5.84 -8.56
N THR A 210 -18.21 -5.18 -9.67
CA THR A 210 -17.69 -5.81 -10.89
C THR A 210 -16.17 -6.04 -10.86
N GLY A 211 -15.54 -6.01 -9.69
CA GLY A 211 -14.08 -6.11 -9.51
C GLY A 211 -13.54 -7.48 -9.07
N THR A 212 -14.38 -8.41 -8.61
CA THR A 212 -13.90 -9.71 -8.10
C THR A 212 -14.28 -10.82 -9.07
N SER A 213 -13.32 -11.22 -9.91
CA SER A 213 -13.42 -12.46 -10.70
C SER A 213 -13.45 -13.66 -9.75
N SER A 214 -14.63 -14.00 -9.26
CA SER A 214 -14.89 -15.29 -8.63
C SER A 214 -14.89 -16.35 -9.74
N ASN A 215 -13.76 -17.03 -9.91
CA ASN A 215 -13.65 -18.20 -10.76
C ASN A 215 -14.51 -19.33 -10.17
N SER A 216 -15.80 -19.30 -10.46
CA SER A 216 -16.75 -20.36 -10.12
C SER A 216 -17.20 -21.00 -11.43
N THR A 217 -16.54 -22.10 -11.77
CA THR A 217 -16.94 -22.98 -12.86
C THR A 217 -18.31 -23.60 -12.52
N ALA A 218 -19.37 -22.94 -12.96
CA ALA A 218 -20.70 -23.54 -13.01
C ALA A 218 -20.72 -24.53 -14.19
N THR A 219 -20.70 -25.81 -13.86
CA THR A 219 -20.93 -26.91 -14.80
C THR A 219 -22.43 -26.99 -15.05
N THR A 220 -22.88 -26.69 -16.28
CA THR A 220 -24.20 -27.11 -16.77
C THR A 220 -24.02 -27.84 -18.09
N GLY A 221 -24.47 -29.09 -18.09
CA GLY A 221 -24.45 -29.95 -19.25
C GLY A 221 -25.72 -29.86 -20.10
N SER A 222 -25.51 -30.25 -21.37
CA SER A 222 -26.40 -31.05 -22.23
C SER A 222 -27.32 -30.37 -23.25
N GLY A 223 -27.20 -30.82 -24.51
CA GLY A 223 -28.17 -30.70 -25.61
C GLY A 223 -27.63 -29.93 -26.83
N SER A 224 -26.85 -30.51 -27.75
CA SER A 224 -27.19 -31.38 -28.88
C SER A 224 -27.85 -30.72 -30.11
N SER A 225 -27.19 -30.92 -31.28
CA SER A 225 -27.70 -30.87 -32.67
C SER A 225 -27.80 -29.46 -33.31
N THR A 226 -27.49 -29.15 -34.57
CA THR A 226 -27.08 -29.88 -35.79
C THR A 226 -26.35 -28.90 -36.74
N SER A 227 -25.50 -29.47 -37.59
CA SER A 227 -24.72 -28.92 -38.71
C SER A 227 -25.43 -28.04 -39.76
N THR A 228 -24.66 -27.11 -40.37
CA THR A 228 -24.60 -26.94 -41.85
C THR A 228 -23.29 -26.28 -42.29
N LYS A 229 -22.70 -26.84 -43.36
CA LYS A 229 -21.57 -26.31 -44.14
C LYS A 229 -22.05 -25.18 -45.07
N GLN A 230 -21.14 -24.29 -45.49
CA GLN A 230 -20.68 -24.15 -46.91
C GLN A 230 -20.23 -22.72 -47.31
N ALA A 231 -19.08 -22.68 -48.02
CA ALA A 231 -18.54 -21.72 -49.02
C ALA A 231 -18.42 -20.22 -48.65
N SER A 232 -17.25 -19.57 -48.71
CA SER A 232 -16.33 -19.31 -49.85
C SER A 232 -16.92 -18.42 -50.96
N SER A 233 -16.44 -17.18 -51.04
CA SER A 233 -16.17 -16.49 -52.29
C SER A 233 -15.03 -15.49 -52.08
N GLY A 234 -13.91 -15.70 -52.77
CA GLY A 234 -12.84 -14.71 -52.88
C GLY A 234 -13.16 -13.65 -53.94
N SER A 235 -12.44 -12.53 -53.86
CA SER A 235 -12.08 -11.73 -55.03
C SER A 235 -10.78 -10.99 -54.76
N THR A 236 -9.76 -11.41 -55.49
CA THR A 236 -8.46 -10.77 -55.74
C THR A 236 -8.59 -9.46 -56.50
N THR A 237 -7.68 -8.52 -56.24
CA THR A 237 -7.04 -7.73 -57.29
C THR A 237 -5.62 -7.35 -56.87
N GLN A 238 -4.69 -7.55 -57.81
CA GLN A 238 -3.25 -7.39 -57.78
C GLN A 238 -2.79 -5.97 -58.19
N GLY A 239 -1.49 -5.72 -57.98
CA GLY A 239 -0.67 -4.67 -58.58
C GLY A 239 0.39 -4.20 -57.57
N ASP A 240 1.60 -4.79 -57.51
CA ASP A 240 2.81 -4.48 -58.30
C ASP A 240 3.12 -2.96 -58.31
N GLU A 241 4.31 -2.42 -58.02
CA GLU A 241 5.68 -2.91 -58.25
C GLU A 241 6.71 -2.01 -57.47
N LYS A 242 7.83 -2.64 -57.07
CA LYS A 242 9.25 -2.20 -57.11
C LYS A 242 9.78 -0.83 -56.64
N THR A 243 10.74 -0.95 -55.71
CA THR A 243 12.16 -0.47 -55.69
C THR A 243 12.53 0.99 -56.00
N GLY A 244 13.35 1.57 -55.10
CA GLY A 244 14.28 2.64 -55.43
C GLY A 244 15.13 3.05 -54.22
N ALA A 245 16.40 2.65 -54.21
CA ALA A 245 17.42 3.12 -53.28
C ALA A 245 17.98 4.48 -53.74
N SER A 246 18.51 5.27 -52.79
CA SER A 246 19.93 5.73 -52.78
C SER A 246 20.10 7.08 -52.05
N THR A 247 21.11 7.11 -51.15
CA THR A 247 22.08 8.19 -50.85
C THR A 247 21.60 9.59 -50.43
N SER A 248 22.28 10.38 -49.61
CA SER A 248 23.44 10.28 -48.69
C SER A 248 23.68 11.73 -48.19
N LEU A 249 24.41 11.86 -47.07
CA LEU A 249 25.36 12.93 -46.71
C LEU A 249 25.05 13.86 -45.52
N ARG A 250 26.02 13.77 -44.58
CA ARG A 250 26.67 14.80 -43.74
C ARG A 250 25.92 15.21 -42.45
N GLY A 251 26.56 15.23 -41.27
CA GLY A 251 27.96 14.93 -40.92
C GLY A 251 28.25 15.11 -39.42
N SER A 252 29.28 14.38 -38.97
CA SER A 252 30.30 14.67 -37.93
C SER A 252 29.88 15.30 -36.59
N SER A 253 30.05 14.60 -35.46
CA SER A 253 31.26 14.54 -34.59
C SER A 253 31.01 15.38 -33.32
N ASN A 254 31.22 14.95 -32.07
CA ASN A 254 32.38 14.30 -31.45
C ASN A 254 31.97 13.54 -30.18
N GLN A 255 32.66 12.42 -29.93
CA GLN A 255 32.94 11.91 -28.59
C GLN A 255 33.96 12.83 -27.91
N ASP A 256 33.81 13.06 -26.61
CA ASP A 256 34.97 13.18 -25.73
C ASP A 256 34.70 12.49 -24.40
N THR A 257 35.71 11.75 -23.98
CA THR A 257 35.83 10.93 -22.78
C THR A 257 36.75 11.66 -21.82
N THR A 258 36.36 11.83 -20.56
CA THR A 258 37.33 12.07 -19.48
C THR A 258 36.89 11.36 -18.20
N GLU A 259 37.63 10.32 -17.86
CA GLU A 259 37.81 9.82 -16.49
C GLU A 259 38.49 10.91 -15.65
N GLN A 260 38.02 11.12 -14.41
CA GLN A 260 38.86 11.51 -13.29
C GLN A 260 38.28 10.95 -11.98
N THR A 261 38.99 9.97 -11.44
CA THR A 261 39.06 9.61 -10.01
C THR A 261 39.49 10.81 -9.16
N GLU A 262 38.88 11.00 -7.99
CA GLU A 262 39.61 11.18 -6.72
C GLU A 262 38.70 11.15 -5.46
N THR A 263 39.04 10.19 -4.59
CA THR A 263 39.14 10.21 -3.12
C THR A 263 38.06 10.78 -2.19
N SER A 264 37.56 9.84 -1.38
CA SER A 264 37.16 9.90 0.03
C SER A 264 37.62 11.10 0.87
N ALA A 265 36.66 11.74 1.55
CA ALA A 265 36.89 12.52 2.76
C ALA A 265 35.85 12.14 3.83
N THR A 266 36.34 11.46 4.86
CA THR A 266 35.66 11.15 6.11
C THR A 266 35.51 12.43 6.94
N SER A 267 34.28 12.83 7.28
CA SER A 267 34.01 13.85 8.30
C SER A 267 33.30 13.21 9.49
N THR A 268 34.11 12.83 10.48
CA THR A 268 33.69 12.43 11.82
C THR A 268 33.23 13.67 12.59
N SER A 269 31.93 13.80 12.88
CA SER A 269 31.41 14.77 13.84
C SER A 269 31.13 14.07 15.17
N THR A 270 32.10 14.16 16.06
CA THR A 270 32.01 13.75 17.46
C THR A 270 31.15 14.77 18.22
N SER A 271 29.93 14.40 18.61
CA SER A 271 29.13 15.19 19.54
C SER A 271 29.50 14.83 20.98
N THR A 272 30.05 15.82 21.69
CA THR A 272 30.43 15.77 23.09
C THR A 272 29.19 15.75 23.99
N LYS A 273 29.08 14.66 24.76
CA LYS A 273 28.14 14.48 25.87
C LYS A 273 28.52 15.44 27.00
N SER A 274 27.70 16.46 27.26
CA SER A 274 27.81 17.30 28.46
C SER A 274 26.76 16.85 29.47
N SER A 275 27.22 16.13 30.49
CA SER A 275 26.49 15.82 31.72
C SER A 275 26.34 17.07 32.58
N LYS A 276 25.11 17.52 32.82
CA LYS A 276 24.77 18.39 33.96
C LYS A 276 24.33 17.50 35.10
N SER A 277 25.12 17.50 36.16
CA SER A 277 24.79 17.00 37.49
C SER A 277 24.10 18.13 38.27
N ASP A 278 22.84 17.91 38.61
CA ASP A 278 22.10 18.71 39.58
C ASP A 278 22.39 18.16 40.99
N ASP A 279 23.11 18.95 41.80
CA ASP A 279 23.23 18.75 43.24
C ASP A 279 22.96 20.10 43.93
N ASN A 280 21.82 20.20 44.60
CA ASN A 280 21.82 20.60 46.01
C ASN A 280 20.46 20.33 46.65
N LYS A 281 20.48 19.37 47.59
CA LYS A 281 19.45 19.18 48.61
C LYS A 281 19.68 20.20 49.72
N ASP A 282 18.63 20.95 50.01
CA ASP A 282 18.47 21.72 51.22
C ASP A 282 18.06 20.75 52.35
N GLN A 283 18.85 20.67 53.42
CA GLN A 283 18.42 20.11 54.70
C GLN A 283 19.10 20.90 55.82
N SER A 284 18.27 21.61 56.57
CA SER A 284 18.56 22.20 57.87
C SER A 284 18.76 21.12 58.92
N ASP A 285 19.61 21.39 59.91
CA ASP A 285 19.28 21.37 61.34
C ASP A 285 20.58 21.32 62.18
N ASP A 286 20.65 22.25 63.16
CA ASP A 286 21.56 22.40 64.32
C ASP A 286 23.09 22.43 64.14
#